data_AF-X0TWT3-F1
#
_entry.id   AF-X0TWT3-F1
#
_cell.length_a   1.000
_cell.length_b   1.000
_cell.length_c   1.000
_cell.angle_alpha   90.00
_cell.angle_beta   90.00
_cell.angle_gamma   90.00
#
_symmetry.space_group_name_H-M   'P 1'
#
loop_
_entity.id
_entity.type
_entity.pdbx_description
1 polymer ?
#
loop_
_entity_poly.entity_id
_entity_poly.type
_entity_poly.pdbx_seq_one_letter_code
_entity_poly.pdbx_strand_id
1 'polypeptide(L)'
;IIYGETWEHLDWAMPQICSDSQTWTYHTFDLTSYKGQTIIVYFNVCNNGVDDLKTAMYLDDVSVQVWCPIITPTPTSTPTATTTPTGTPTGTPKGTPTETLTSTPTPTGTSLFTPTVTPTPTETPLHYLYLPLIMKSYPTPLEARALWVTRWDYSDSEDVQEIVDRVANANFNIIFFQVRGQADAYYRSNYEPWAERLTGTLGQDPGWDPLATAVELAHAAGLELHAWVNVYPAWLGESPPPSTTPEHMYNFFNELYGDNWVQWDDQGQPMQLN
;
A
#
# COMPACT_ATOMS: atom_id res chain seq x y z
N ILE A 1 -9.86 -6.12 24.94
CA ILE A 1 -10.44 -5.56 26.18
C ILE A 1 -9.27 -5.06 27.02
N ILE A 2 -9.09 -3.74 27.11
CA ILE A 2 -8.22 -3.10 28.10
C ILE A 2 -9.15 -2.13 28.84
N TYR A 3 -9.36 -2.37 30.13
CA TYR A 3 -10.19 -1.54 31.01
C TYR A 3 -9.33 -0.47 31.67
N GLY A 4 -9.83 0.76 31.69
CA GLY A 4 -9.39 1.79 32.61
C GLY A 4 -8.99 3.07 31.92
N GLU A 5 -9.97 3.90 31.56
CA GLU A 5 -10.05 5.34 31.89
C GLU A 5 -11.55 5.69 31.89
N THR A 6 -11.96 6.66 32.72
CA THR A 6 -13.35 7.13 32.80
C THR A 6 -13.68 7.92 31.53
N TRP A 7 -14.33 7.27 30.57
CA TRP A 7 -14.83 7.91 29.35
C TRP A 7 -16.28 8.35 29.56
N GLU A 8 -16.58 9.63 29.29
CA GLU A 8 -17.95 10.05 29.04
C GLU A 8 -18.46 9.26 27.83
N HIS A 9 -19.36 8.30 28.08
CA HIS A 9 -20.10 7.66 27.01
C HIS A 9 -20.84 8.77 26.25
N LEU A 10 -20.47 9.00 24.99
CA LEU A 10 -21.34 9.69 24.05
C LEU A 10 -22.56 8.78 23.85
N ASP A 11 -23.55 8.97 24.71
CA ASP A 11 -24.84 8.32 24.64
C ASP A 11 -25.42 8.50 23.22
N TRP A 12 -25.62 7.36 22.56
CA TRP A 12 -26.63 7.08 21.52
C TRP A 12 -26.78 8.04 20.32
N ALA A 13 -25.76 8.83 19.98
CA ALA A 13 -25.84 9.81 18.89
C ALA A 13 -25.88 9.21 17.47
N MET A 14 -25.66 7.89 17.31
CA MET A 14 -25.72 7.20 16.02
C MET A 14 -26.87 6.19 15.97
N PRO A 15 -27.61 6.09 14.84
CA PRO A 15 -28.72 5.15 14.72
C PRO A 15 -28.23 3.71 14.91
N GLN A 16 -28.83 2.99 15.86
CA GLN A 16 -28.58 1.57 16.05
C GLN A 16 -29.37 0.76 15.02
N ILE A 17 -28.70 -0.19 14.39
CA ILE A 17 -29.33 -1.17 13.50
C ILE A 17 -29.47 -2.47 14.28
N CYS A 18 -30.70 -2.88 14.57
CA CYS A 18 -31.01 -4.18 15.17
C CYS A 18 -31.78 -5.02 14.14
N SER A 19 -31.17 -6.08 13.63
CA SER A 19 -31.79 -6.99 12.66
C SER A 19 -31.36 -8.43 12.92
N ASP A 20 -32.33 -9.35 12.95
CA ASP A 20 -32.12 -10.80 13.04
C ASP A 20 -32.34 -11.50 11.68
N SER A 21 -32.38 -10.74 10.58
CA SER A 21 -32.78 -11.26 9.27
C SER A 21 -31.79 -12.23 8.63
N GLN A 22 -30.56 -12.34 9.17
CA GLN A 22 -29.47 -13.17 8.62
C GLN A 22 -29.18 -12.91 7.13
N THR A 23 -29.40 -11.68 6.68
CA THR A 23 -29.14 -11.22 5.31
C THR A 23 -28.11 -10.10 5.32
N TRP A 24 -27.30 -10.02 4.27
CA TRP A 24 -26.42 -8.88 4.03
C TRP A 24 -27.25 -7.61 3.81
N THR A 25 -26.98 -6.56 4.59
CA THR A 25 -27.62 -5.25 4.46
C THR A 25 -26.56 -4.15 4.40
N TYR A 26 -26.73 -3.25 3.43
CA TYR A 26 -25.84 -2.11 3.26
C TYR A 26 -26.38 -0.89 4.04
N HIS A 27 -25.50 -0.22 4.78
CA HIS A 27 -25.85 0.93 5.61
C HIS A 27 -24.88 2.10 5.39
N THR A 28 -25.43 3.31 5.40
CA THR A 28 -24.66 4.57 5.29
C THR A 28 -25.09 5.55 6.35
N PHE A 29 -24.13 6.31 6.87
CA PHE A 29 -24.34 7.35 7.88
C PHE A 29 -23.65 8.63 7.45
N ASP A 30 -24.35 9.77 7.57
CA ASP A 30 -23.74 11.07 7.34
C ASP A 30 -22.93 11.48 8.58
N LEU A 31 -21.62 11.61 8.40
CA LEU A 31 -20.68 12.00 9.45
C LEU A 31 -20.30 13.49 9.38
N THR A 32 -20.98 14.29 8.56
CA THR A 32 -20.62 15.70 8.30
C THR A 32 -20.59 16.56 9.57
N SER A 33 -21.44 16.29 10.56
CA SER A 33 -21.47 16.99 11.85
C SER A 33 -20.23 16.74 12.72
N TYR A 34 -19.47 15.68 12.45
CA TYR A 34 -18.28 15.29 13.21
C TYR A 34 -16.97 15.78 12.56
N LYS A 35 -17.03 16.63 11.53
CA LYS A 35 -15.85 17.21 10.87
C LYS A 35 -14.94 17.91 11.89
N GLY A 36 -13.64 17.58 11.82
CA GLY A 36 -12.63 18.14 12.71
C GLY A 36 -12.55 17.51 14.10
N GLN A 37 -13.37 16.49 14.40
CA GLN A 37 -13.33 15.75 15.66
C GLN A 37 -12.68 14.38 15.47
N THR A 38 -12.11 13.84 16.55
CA THR A 38 -11.73 12.42 16.61
C THR A 38 -13.00 11.60 16.88
N ILE A 39 -13.31 10.66 16.00
CA ILE A 39 -14.42 9.73 16.18
C ILE A 39 -13.90 8.31 16.37
N ILE A 40 -14.63 7.53 17.17
CA ILE A 40 -14.44 6.08 17.31
C ILE A 40 -15.72 5.41 16.82
N VAL A 41 -15.59 4.49 15.86
CA VAL A 41 -16.71 3.71 15.33
C VAL A 41 -16.68 2.33 15.99
N TYR A 42 -17.75 1.97 16.68
CA TYR A 42 -17.91 0.67 17.31
C TYR A 42 -18.91 -0.18 16.55
N PHE A 43 -18.53 -1.44 16.33
CA PHE A 43 -19.43 -2.48 15.87
C PHE A 43 -19.65 -3.43 17.04
N ASN A 44 -20.87 -3.45 17.59
CA ASN A 44 -21.25 -4.41 18.64
C ASN A 44 -22.46 -5.26 18.24
N VAL A 45 -22.50 -6.48 18.79
CA VAL A 45 -23.68 -7.35 18.77
C VAL A 45 -24.48 -7.14 20.06
N CYS A 46 -25.81 -7.12 19.96
CA CYS A 46 -26.69 -7.16 21.12
C CYS A 46 -27.25 -8.58 21.24
N ASN A 47 -26.95 -9.26 22.35
CA ASN A 47 -27.59 -10.52 22.70
C ASN A 47 -28.66 -10.23 23.77
N ASN A 48 -29.91 -10.63 23.52
CA ASN A 48 -31.03 -10.45 24.44
C ASN A 48 -31.04 -11.49 25.58
N GLY A 49 -30.07 -12.41 25.62
CA GLY A 49 -29.88 -13.40 26.69
C GLY A 49 -30.85 -14.58 26.63
N VAL A 50 -31.53 -14.78 25.50
CA VAL A 50 -32.52 -15.84 25.31
C VAL A 50 -31.83 -17.06 24.68
N ASP A 51 -32.15 -18.26 25.18
CA ASP A 51 -31.74 -19.58 24.66
C ASP A 51 -30.24 -19.95 24.70
N ASP A 52 -29.40 -19.25 25.46
CA ASP A 52 -27.96 -19.55 25.64
C ASP A 52 -27.16 -19.60 24.30
N LEU A 53 -27.73 -19.02 23.24
CA LEU A 53 -27.14 -18.95 21.92
C LEU A 53 -26.16 -17.77 21.83
N LYS A 54 -25.04 -17.98 21.11
CA LYS A 54 -24.07 -16.93 20.84
C LYS A 54 -24.57 -16.06 19.68
N THR A 55 -24.76 -14.77 19.93
CA THR A 55 -24.97 -13.77 18.87
C THR A 55 -23.63 -13.38 18.26
N ALA A 56 -23.55 -13.37 16.94
CA ALA A 56 -22.40 -12.91 16.18
C ALA A 56 -22.89 -12.00 15.05
N MET A 57 -22.00 -11.15 14.53
CA MET A 57 -22.23 -10.43 13.29
C MET A 57 -21.04 -10.61 12.35
N TYR A 58 -21.34 -10.54 11.06
CA TYR A 58 -20.34 -10.47 10.02
C TYR A 58 -20.37 -9.06 9.45
N LEU A 59 -19.20 -8.44 9.35
CA LEU A 59 -19.02 -7.18 8.65
C LEU A 59 -18.30 -7.49 7.34
N ASP A 60 -18.76 -6.86 6.28
CA ASP A 60 -18.04 -6.80 5.03
C ASP A 60 -18.02 -5.35 4.57
N ASP A 61 -16.90 -4.94 3.98
CA ASP A 61 -16.66 -3.61 3.40
C ASP A 61 -17.11 -2.40 4.25
N VAL A 62 -16.25 -1.94 5.17
CA VAL A 62 -16.45 -0.70 5.91
C VAL A 62 -15.59 0.41 5.30
N SER A 63 -16.22 1.52 4.91
CA SER A 63 -15.51 2.71 4.43
C SER A 63 -16.01 3.99 5.09
N VAL A 64 -15.09 4.93 5.35
CA VAL A 64 -15.40 6.30 5.77
C VAL A 64 -14.98 7.22 4.63
N GLN A 65 -15.96 7.89 4.02
CA GLN A 65 -15.71 8.78 2.89
C GLN A 65 -15.54 10.21 3.38
N VAL A 66 -14.37 10.80 3.12
CA VAL A 66 -14.13 12.23 3.34
C VAL A 66 -14.23 12.92 1.99
N TRP A 67 -15.33 13.63 1.75
CA TRP A 67 -15.48 14.40 0.52
C TRP A 67 -14.65 15.68 0.59
N CYS A 68 -13.55 15.72 -0.17
CA CYS A 68 -12.84 16.94 -0.50
C CYS A 68 -13.20 17.35 -1.94
N PRO A 69 -13.83 18.51 -2.18
CA PRO A 69 -13.90 19.03 -3.54
C PRO A 69 -12.47 19.32 -4.00
N ILE A 70 -12.06 18.71 -5.10
CA ILE A 70 -10.86 19.09 -5.83
C ILE A 70 -11.08 20.53 -6.31
N ILE A 71 -10.51 21.51 -5.62
CA ILE A 71 -10.36 22.85 -6.16
C ILE A 71 -9.20 22.77 -7.15
N THR A 72 -9.52 22.58 -8.43
CA THR A 72 -8.54 22.79 -9.51
C THR A 72 -8.14 24.26 -9.46
N PRO A 73 -6.87 24.62 -9.16
CA PRO A 73 -6.45 26.00 -9.19
C PRO A 73 -6.66 26.53 -10.61
N THR A 74 -7.47 27.58 -10.74
CA THR A 74 -7.61 28.31 -12.00
C THR A 74 -6.23 28.88 -12.35
N PRO A 75 -5.68 28.67 -13.56
CA PRO A 75 -4.38 29.20 -13.92
C PRO A 75 -4.40 30.72 -13.75
N THR A 76 -3.55 31.22 -12.85
CA THR A 76 -3.37 32.67 -12.66
C THR A 76 -2.63 33.20 -13.88
N SER A 77 -3.20 34.19 -14.58
CA SER A 77 -2.56 34.77 -15.76
C SER A 77 -1.25 35.43 -15.36
N THR A 78 -0.14 34.93 -15.91
CA THR A 78 1.19 35.52 -15.80
C THR A 78 1.17 36.96 -16.34
N PRO A 79 1.57 37.99 -15.56
CA PRO A 79 1.58 39.35 -16.05
C PRO A 79 2.59 39.49 -17.21
N THR A 80 2.11 39.98 -18.35
CA THR A 80 2.92 40.30 -19.52
C THR A 80 3.84 41.48 -19.21
N ALA A 81 5.13 41.34 -19.51
CA ALA A 81 6.10 42.41 -19.30
C ALA A 81 5.72 43.66 -20.12
N THR A 82 5.56 44.80 -19.44
CA THR A 82 5.32 46.10 -20.06
C THR A 82 6.64 46.65 -20.59
N THR A 83 6.72 46.96 -21.88
CA THR A 83 7.90 47.60 -22.48
C THR A 83 8.02 49.05 -22.04
N THR A 84 9.14 49.40 -21.41
CA THR A 84 9.51 50.78 -21.07
C THR A 84 9.82 51.59 -22.33
N PRO A 85 9.24 52.79 -22.53
CA PRO A 85 9.60 53.64 -23.67
C PRO A 85 10.98 54.30 -23.48
N THR A 86 11.86 54.11 -24.46
CA THR A 86 13.17 54.76 -24.55
C THR A 86 13.01 56.23 -24.95
N GLY A 87 13.55 57.15 -24.14
CA GLY A 87 13.48 58.60 -24.39
C GLY A 87 14.33 59.06 -25.57
N THR A 88 13.75 59.89 -26.42
CA THR A 88 14.41 60.60 -27.54
C THR A 88 15.22 61.80 -27.01
N PRO A 89 16.48 62.03 -27.45
CA PRO A 89 17.22 63.23 -27.07
C PRO A 89 16.80 64.42 -27.94
N THR A 90 16.42 65.54 -27.31
CA THR A 90 16.15 66.82 -28.00
C THR A 90 17.26 67.82 -27.70
N GLY A 91 17.74 68.48 -28.76
CA GLY A 91 18.89 69.36 -28.77
C GLY A 91 18.72 70.71 -28.07
N THR A 92 19.88 71.29 -27.80
CA THR A 92 20.17 72.59 -27.19
C THR A 92 19.66 73.77 -28.04
N PRO A 93 19.24 74.87 -27.39
CA PRO A 93 19.67 76.19 -27.87
C PRO A 93 20.28 77.07 -26.78
N LYS A 94 21.23 77.88 -27.24
CA LYS A 94 22.05 78.88 -26.56
C LYS A 94 21.32 80.23 -26.53
N GLY A 95 21.38 80.95 -25.39
CA GLY A 95 21.08 82.39 -25.32
C GLY A 95 20.54 82.90 -23.98
N THR A 96 21.42 83.40 -23.13
CA THR A 96 21.17 84.34 -22.00
C THR A 96 21.08 85.77 -22.60
N PRO A 97 20.37 86.80 -22.05
CA PRO A 97 20.37 87.14 -20.62
C PRO A 97 19.08 87.67 -19.95
N THR A 98 19.09 87.46 -18.63
CA THR A 98 18.64 88.30 -17.50
C THR A 98 17.47 89.28 -17.69
N GLU A 99 16.40 89.07 -16.93
CA GLU A 99 15.85 90.08 -16.01
C GLU A 99 15.15 89.40 -14.81
N THR A 100 15.44 89.92 -13.62
CA THR A 100 14.82 89.57 -12.33
C THR A 100 13.63 90.48 -12.14
N LEU A 101 12.41 89.94 -11.97
CA LEU A 101 11.36 90.59 -11.20
C LEU A 101 10.51 89.56 -10.43
N THR A 102 10.55 89.75 -9.12
CA THR A 102 9.76 89.09 -8.08
C THR A 102 8.29 89.49 -8.19
N SER A 103 7.38 88.52 -8.16
CA SER A 103 6.04 88.73 -7.60
C SER A 103 5.50 87.42 -7.04
N THR A 104 5.25 87.43 -5.72
CA THR A 104 4.47 86.42 -5.00
C THR A 104 2.99 86.68 -5.22
N PRO A 105 2.19 85.64 -5.48
CA PRO A 105 0.95 85.53 -4.71
C PRO A 105 0.58 84.12 -4.27
N THR A 106 0.25 84.06 -2.97
CA THR A 106 -0.88 83.38 -2.33
C THR A 106 -1.01 81.84 -2.39
N PRO A 107 -0.94 81.13 -1.25
CA PRO A 107 -1.19 79.71 -1.17
C PRO A 107 -2.69 79.42 -1.36
N THR A 108 -3.02 78.61 -2.37
CA THR A 108 -4.37 78.04 -2.51
C THR A 108 -4.44 76.77 -1.66
N GLY A 109 -5.48 76.69 -0.82
CA GLY A 109 -5.63 75.67 0.23
C GLY A 109 -5.51 74.24 -0.28
N THR A 110 -4.60 73.49 0.34
CA THR A 110 -4.47 72.05 0.16
C THR A 110 -5.54 71.34 1.00
N SER A 111 -6.38 70.53 0.35
CA SER A 111 -7.36 69.67 1.01
C SER A 111 -6.66 68.68 1.94
N LEU A 112 -6.92 68.79 3.24
CA LEU A 112 -6.40 67.88 4.27
C LEU A 112 -7.23 66.59 4.27
N PHE A 113 -6.79 65.57 3.52
CA PHE A 113 -7.32 64.23 3.71
C PHE A 113 -6.72 63.64 4.97
N THR A 114 -7.56 63.41 5.97
CA THR A 114 -7.18 62.65 7.17
C THR A 114 -7.09 61.18 6.75
N PRO A 115 -5.95 60.48 6.92
CA PRO A 115 -5.90 59.05 6.64
C PRO A 115 -6.76 58.32 7.69
N THR A 116 -7.84 57.69 7.23
CA THR A 116 -8.58 56.71 8.03
C THR A 116 -7.64 55.53 8.28
N VAL A 117 -7.31 55.28 9.54
CA VAL A 117 -6.52 54.12 9.94
C VAL A 117 -7.40 52.88 9.77
N THR A 118 -7.22 52.18 8.65
CA THR A 118 -7.80 50.84 8.45
C THR A 118 -7.16 49.91 9.48
N PRO A 119 -7.93 49.15 10.30
CA PRO A 119 -7.34 48.18 11.21
C PRO A 119 -6.53 47.16 10.39
N THR A 120 -5.24 47.03 10.69
CA THR A 120 -4.39 45.99 10.15
C THR A 120 -4.99 44.63 10.53
N PRO A 121 -5.32 43.75 9.57
CA PRO A 121 -5.78 42.41 9.93
C PRO A 121 -4.68 41.73 10.74
N THR A 122 -5.03 41.28 11.95
CA THR A 122 -4.14 40.46 12.78
C THR A 122 -3.83 39.19 11.98
N GLU A 123 -2.61 39.06 11.50
CA GLU A 123 -2.14 37.82 10.88
C GLU A 123 -2.30 36.70 11.90
N THR A 124 -3.29 35.84 11.67
CA THR A 124 -3.39 34.58 12.39
C THR A 124 -2.29 33.70 11.79
N PRO A 125 -1.33 33.18 12.58
CA PRO A 125 -0.30 32.32 12.03
C PRO A 125 -0.96 31.09 11.42
N LEU A 126 -0.90 30.98 10.09
CA LEU A 126 -1.29 29.78 9.37
C LEU A 126 -0.30 28.68 9.75
N HIS A 127 -0.72 27.80 10.65
CA HIS A 127 -0.01 26.57 10.93
C HIS A 127 -0.30 25.59 9.79
N TYR A 128 0.66 25.39 8.90
CA TYR A 128 0.60 24.33 7.91
C TYR A 128 0.94 23.00 8.58
N LEU A 129 -0.07 22.18 8.84
CA LEU A 129 0.13 20.78 9.18
C LEU A 129 0.35 20.00 7.88
N TYR A 130 1.60 19.67 7.56
CA TYR A 130 1.90 18.68 6.53
C TYR A 130 1.65 17.29 7.11
N LEU A 131 0.42 16.79 6.95
CA LEU A 131 0.20 15.35 7.04
C LEU A 131 0.85 14.73 5.79
N PRO A 132 1.72 13.71 5.90
CA PRO A 132 2.07 12.91 4.74
C PRO A 132 0.76 12.28 4.24
N LEU A 133 0.23 12.82 3.15
CA LEU A 133 -0.81 12.14 2.38
C LEU A 133 -0.15 10.88 1.81
N ILE A 134 -0.23 9.76 2.54
CA ILE A 134 -0.16 8.47 1.89
C ILE A 134 -1.49 8.31 1.18
N MET A 135 -1.57 8.76 -0.07
CA MET A 135 -2.63 8.33 -0.96
C MET A 135 -2.45 6.82 -1.16
N LYS A 136 -3.11 6.02 -0.34
CA LYS A 136 -3.34 4.63 -0.68
C LYS A 136 -4.41 4.67 -1.77
N SER A 137 -3.97 4.76 -3.02
CA SER A 137 -4.82 4.44 -4.16
C SER A 137 -5.40 3.05 -3.85
N TYR A 138 -6.70 2.95 -3.63
CA TYR A 138 -7.35 1.65 -3.68
C TYR A 138 -7.27 1.25 -5.14
N PRO A 139 -6.43 0.28 -5.52
CA PRO A 139 -6.50 -0.20 -6.88
C PRO A 139 -7.95 -0.66 -7.07
N THR A 140 -8.60 -0.25 -8.15
CA THR A 140 -9.64 -1.09 -8.78
C THR A 140 -9.19 -2.54 -8.62
N PRO A 141 -10.02 -3.50 -8.18
CA PRO A 141 -9.59 -4.88 -8.01
C PRO A 141 -8.80 -5.28 -9.26
N LEU A 142 -7.48 -5.39 -9.09
CA LEU A 142 -6.61 -5.59 -10.24
C LEU A 142 -6.91 -7.00 -10.70
N GLU A 143 -7.35 -7.15 -11.95
CA GLU A 143 -7.59 -8.48 -12.53
C GLU A 143 -6.33 -9.32 -12.31
N ALA A 144 -6.46 -10.43 -11.58
CA ALA A 144 -5.37 -11.36 -11.36
C ALA A 144 -5.15 -12.18 -12.64
N ARG A 145 -4.04 -11.91 -13.32
CA ARG A 145 -3.58 -12.68 -14.48
C ARG A 145 -2.34 -13.42 -14.01
N ALA A 146 -2.56 -14.62 -13.49
CA ALA A 146 -1.54 -15.41 -12.83
C ALA A 146 -1.09 -16.62 -13.67
N LEU A 147 0.21 -16.93 -13.61
CA LEU A 147 0.78 -18.18 -14.11
C LEU A 147 1.38 -18.96 -12.95
N TRP A 148 1.18 -20.28 -12.93
CA TRP A 148 1.91 -21.18 -12.03
C TRP A 148 3.15 -21.71 -12.73
N VAL A 149 4.31 -21.46 -12.12
CA VAL A 149 5.61 -22.00 -12.53
C VAL A 149 5.96 -23.13 -11.59
N THR A 150 6.05 -24.33 -12.13
CA THR A 150 6.35 -25.53 -11.35
C THR A 150 7.85 -25.66 -11.14
N ARG A 151 8.23 -26.44 -10.13
CA ARG A 151 9.65 -26.76 -9.84
C ARG A 151 10.34 -27.60 -10.93
N TRP A 152 9.61 -27.97 -11.99
CA TRP A 152 10.11 -28.71 -13.14
C TRP A 152 10.49 -27.79 -14.30
N ASP A 153 10.02 -26.54 -14.27
CA ASP A 153 10.15 -25.59 -15.37
C ASP A 153 11.47 -24.80 -15.34
N TYR A 154 12.26 -24.91 -14.27
CA TYR A 154 13.52 -24.19 -14.11
C TYR A 154 14.60 -25.04 -13.42
N SER A 155 15.84 -24.81 -13.81
CA SER A 155 17.03 -25.46 -13.27
C SER A 155 18.22 -24.52 -13.07
N ASP A 156 18.22 -23.36 -13.73
CA ASP A 156 19.22 -22.30 -13.59
C ASP A 156 18.57 -20.89 -13.63
N SER A 157 19.40 -19.85 -13.50
CA SER A 157 18.95 -18.46 -13.50
C SER A 157 18.40 -17.99 -14.85
N GLU A 158 18.90 -18.56 -15.94
CA GLU A 158 18.53 -18.24 -17.32
C GLU A 158 17.11 -18.73 -17.61
N ASP A 159 16.75 -19.94 -17.15
CA ASP A 159 15.38 -20.46 -17.19
C ASP A 159 14.42 -19.47 -16.49
N VAL A 160 14.79 -19.01 -15.28
CA VAL A 160 13.95 -18.07 -14.49
C VAL A 160 13.78 -16.74 -15.22
N GLN A 161 14.85 -16.19 -15.80
CA GLN A 161 14.77 -14.96 -16.61
C GLN A 161 13.84 -15.13 -17.81
N GLU A 162 14.00 -16.21 -18.57
CA GLU A 162 13.17 -16.45 -19.75
C GLU A 162 11.70 -16.61 -19.38
N ILE A 163 11.40 -17.29 -18.26
CA ILE A 163 10.03 -17.41 -17.75
C ILE A 163 9.46 -16.03 -17.41
N VAL A 164 10.18 -15.21 -16.64
CA VAL A 164 9.74 -13.86 -16.25
C VAL A 164 9.48 -12.99 -17.48
N ASP A 165 10.39 -13.02 -18.46
CA ASP A 165 10.24 -12.26 -19.71
C ASP A 165 8.99 -12.70 -20.47
N ARG A 166 8.74 -14.01 -20.59
CA ARG A 166 7.55 -14.54 -21.27
C ARG A 166 6.26 -14.19 -20.54
N VAL A 167 6.25 -14.26 -19.21
CA VAL A 167 5.10 -13.89 -18.36
C VAL A 167 4.76 -12.42 -18.54
N ALA A 168 5.75 -11.53 -18.48
CA ALA A 168 5.57 -10.10 -18.67
C ALA A 168 5.08 -9.78 -20.10
N ASN A 169 5.72 -10.37 -21.13
CA ASN A 169 5.34 -10.18 -22.53
C ASN A 169 3.93 -10.70 -22.86
N ALA A 170 3.45 -11.69 -22.12
CA ALA A 170 2.09 -12.22 -22.23
C ALA A 170 1.05 -11.44 -21.40
N ASN A 171 1.42 -10.29 -20.81
CA ASN A 171 0.58 -9.45 -19.97
C ASN A 171 0.03 -10.15 -18.72
N PHE A 172 0.74 -11.10 -18.12
CA PHE A 172 0.43 -11.55 -16.76
C PHE A 172 0.90 -10.50 -15.74
N ASN A 173 0.37 -10.54 -14.52
CA ASN A 173 0.80 -9.67 -13.41
C ASN A 173 1.20 -10.42 -12.14
N ILE A 174 0.98 -11.74 -12.07
CA ILE A 174 1.31 -12.57 -10.90
C ILE A 174 2.01 -13.85 -11.36
N ILE A 175 3.09 -14.22 -10.68
CA ILE A 175 3.70 -15.54 -10.76
C ILE A 175 3.47 -16.28 -9.44
N PHE A 176 2.86 -17.46 -9.49
CA PHE A 176 2.99 -18.45 -8.43
C PHE A 176 4.23 -19.29 -8.71
N PHE A 177 5.29 -19.13 -7.91
CA PHE A 177 6.59 -19.77 -8.15
C PHE A 177 6.78 -20.91 -7.15
N GLN A 178 6.79 -22.16 -7.61
CA GLN A 178 6.90 -23.31 -6.71
C GLN A 178 8.31 -23.44 -6.15
N VAL A 179 8.46 -23.24 -4.84
CA VAL A 179 9.75 -23.25 -4.13
C VAL A 179 9.96 -24.40 -3.16
N ARG A 180 8.91 -25.22 -2.97
CA ARG A 180 8.97 -26.43 -2.14
C ARG A 180 8.15 -27.55 -2.78
N GLY A 181 8.76 -28.73 -2.90
CA GLY A 181 8.15 -29.84 -3.60
C GLY A 181 7.88 -31.08 -2.76
N GLN A 182 8.94 -31.62 -2.15
CA GLN A 182 8.98 -32.90 -1.46
C GLN A 182 9.81 -32.76 -0.17
N ALA A 183 9.48 -31.75 0.63
CA ALA A 183 10.29 -31.29 1.77
C ALA A 183 11.74 -30.87 1.41
N ASP A 184 11.89 -30.33 0.21
CA ASP A 184 13.10 -29.73 -0.32
C ASP A 184 12.89 -28.26 -0.71
N ALA A 185 13.97 -27.48 -0.66
CA ALA A 185 13.94 -26.04 -0.88
C ALA A 185 14.60 -25.63 -2.20
N TYR A 186 13.95 -24.69 -2.89
CA TYR A 186 14.49 -23.94 -4.03
C TYR A 186 14.86 -22.51 -3.61
N TYR A 187 15.37 -22.38 -2.38
CA TYR A 187 15.79 -21.15 -1.74
C TYR A 187 16.74 -21.49 -0.59
N ARG A 188 17.56 -20.53 -0.14
CA ARG A 188 18.41 -20.74 1.04
C ARG A 188 17.56 -20.95 2.29
N SER A 189 17.57 -22.17 2.83
CA SER A 189 16.79 -22.57 3.99
C SER A 189 17.69 -23.11 5.11
N ASN A 190 17.33 -22.80 6.35
CA ASN A 190 17.91 -23.42 7.55
C ASN A 190 17.10 -24.63 8.03
N TYR A 191 15.99 -24.95 7.36
CA TYR A 191 15.02 -25.96 7.81
C TYR A 191 14.88 -27.13 6.84
N GLU A 192 15.12 -26.90 5.55
CA GLU A 192 14.97 -27.92 4.52
C GLU A 192 16.23 -27.96 3.65
N PRO A 193 16.65 -29.14 3.19
CA PRO A 193 17.78 -29.26 2.28
C PRO A 193 17.45 -28.71 0.89
N TRP A 194 18.49 -28.32 0.16
CA TRP A 194 18.37 -27.98 -1.26
C TRP A 194 17.76 -29.11 -2.08
N ALA A 195 16.89 -28.75 -3.02
CA ALA A 195 16.27 -29.70 -3.93
C ALA A 195 17.30 -30.39 -4.83
N GLU A 196 17.21 -31.72 -4.89
CA GLU A 196 18.08 -32.56 -5.73
C GLU A 196 18.06 -32.11 -7.20
N ARG A 197 16.92 -31.61 -7.69
CA ARG A 197 16.77 -31.19 -9.10
C ARG A 197 17.71 -30.06 -9.52
N LEU A 198 18.21 -29.25 -8.58
CA LEU A 198 19.08 -28.14 -8.89
C LEU A 198 20.53 -28.58 -9.18
N THR A 199 20.95 -29.73 -8.66
CA THR A 199 22.37 -30.16 -8.69
C THR A 199 22.57 -31.64 -9.03
N GLY A 200 21.50 -32.43 -9.04
CA GLY A 200 21.53 -33.89 -9.03
C GLY A 200 21.87 -34.51 -7.68
N THR A 201 21.95 -33.72 -6.60
CA THR A 201 22.24 -34.23 -5.24
C THR A 201 21.42 -33.48 -4.20
N LEU A 202 20.56 -34.20 -3.47
CA LEU A 202 19.75 -33.63 -2.40
C LEU A 202 20.64 -32.98 -1.33
N GLY A 203 20.31 -31.75 -0.92
CA GLY A 203 21.07 -30.97 0.07
C GLY A 203 22.31 -30.25 -0.47
N GLN A 204 22.73 -30.50 -1.72
CA GLN A 204 23.87 -29.81 -2.30
C GLN A 204 23.49 -28.39 -2.74
N ASP A 205 24.22 -27.39 -2.25
CA ASP A 205 24.06 -25.99 -2.63
C ASP A 205 24.37 -25.80 -4.13
N PRO A 206 23.43 -25.24 -4.92
CA PRO A 206 23.61 -25.01 -6.36
C PRO A 206 24.50 -23.80 -6.67
N GLY A 207 24.91 -23.02 -5.67
CA GLY A 207 25.70 -21.79 -5.84
C GLY A 207 24.87 -20.54 -6.14
N TRP A 208 23.55 -20.67 -6.22
CA TRP A 208 22.60 -19.58 -6.46
C TRP A 208 21.30 -19.81 -5.68
N ASP A 209 20.42 -18.80 -5.63
CA ASP A 209 19.17 -18.86 -4.85
C ASP A 209 17.97 -18.62 -5.78
N PRO A 210 17.25 -19.68 -6.19
CA PRO A 210 16.19 -19.56 -7.19
C PRO A 210 15.06 -18.60 -6.80
N LEU A 211 14.59 -18.65 -5.54
CA LEU A 211 13.56 -17.73 -5.07
C LEU A 211 14.07 -16.29 -5.05
N ALA A 212 15.30 -16.04 -4.56
CA ALA A 212 15.85 -14.69 -4.55
C ALA A 212 15.98 -14.12 -5.97
N THR A 213 16.51 -14.91 -6.91
CA THR A 213 16.60 -14.56 -8.33
C THR A 213 15.23 -14.27 -8.92
N ALA A 214 14.24 -15.17 -8.71
CA ALA A 214 12.90 -15.00 -9.24
C ALA A 214 12.21 -13.74 -8.70
N VAL A 215 12.37 -13.43 -7.42
CA VAL A 215 11.83 -12.21 -6.79
C VAL A 215 12.42 -10.95 -7.41
N GLU A 216 13.75 -10.90 -7.59
CA GLU A 216 14.43 -9.76 -8.19
C GLU A 216 13.94 -9.52 -9.63
N LEU A 217 13.92 -10.57 -10.44
CA LEU A 217 13.52 -10.51 -11.84
C LEU A 217 12.03 -10.15 -12.00
N ALA A 218 11.14 -10.79 -11.23
CA ALA A 218 9.71 -10.50 -11.27
C ALA A 218 9.42 -9.05 -10.91
N HIS A 219 10.02 -8.53 -9.82
CA HIS A 219 9.82 -7.14 -9.42
C HIS A 219 10.40 -6.15 -10.43
N ALA A 220 11.56 -6.45 -11.04
CA ALA A 220 12.13 -5.63 -12.10
C ALA A 220 11.21 -5.56 -13.34
N ALA A 221 10.46 -6.63 -13.62
CA ALA A 221 9.45 -6.69 -14.68
C ALA A 221 8.06 -6.14 -14.28
N GLY A 222 7.88 -5.66 -13.05
CA GLY A 222 6.60 -5.16 -12.55
C GLY A 222 5.57 -6.26 -12.25
N LEU A 223 6.01 -7.49 -12.03
CA LEU A 223 5.19 -8.64 -11.65
C LEU A 223 5.21 -8.85 -10.13
N GLU A 224 4.09 -9.31 -9.58
CA GLU A 224 4.08 -9.90 -8.23
C GLU A 224 4.59 -11.34 -8.27
N LEU A 225 5.32 -11.75 -7.24
CA LEU A 225 5.72 -13.15 -7.05
C LEU A 225 5.18 -13.68 -5.73
N HIS A 226 4.47 -14.80 -5.82
CA HIS A 226 3.89 -15.52 -4.70
C HIS A 226 4.56 -16.90 -4.62
N ALA A 227 5.26 -17.17 -3.51
CA ALA A 227 5.91 -18.45 -3.31
C ALA A 227 4.87 -19.57 -3.12
N TRP A 228 4.88 -20.56 -4.01
CA TRP A 228 4.05 -21.76 -3.90
C TRP A 228 4.81 -22.85 -3.14
N VAL A 229 4.14 -23.43 -2.14
CA VAL A 229 4.71 -24.44 -1.25
C VAL A 229 3.76 -25.62 -1.20
N ASN A 230 4.23 -26.80 -1.61
CA ASN A 230 3.54 -28.05 -1.28
C ASN A 230 3.68 -28.29 0.23
N VAL A 231 2.60 -28.54 0.97
CA VAL A 231 2.67 -28.66 2.45
C VAL A 231 2.88 -30.10 2.91
N TYR A 232 2.04 -31.02 2.44
CA TYR A 232 2.05 -32.43 2.89
C TYR A 232 3.04 -33.36 2.18
N PRO A 233 3.34 -33.21 0.88
CA PRO A 233 4.33 -34.06 0.22
C PRO A 233 5.68 -34.00 0.92
N ALA A 234 6.10 -35.13 1.48
CA ALA A 234 7.33 -35.21 2.27
C ALA A 234 8.46 -35.92 1.53
N TRP A 235 8.18 -36.90 0.67
CA TRP A 235 9.21 -37.60 -0.11
C TRP A 235 8.58 -38.34 -1.30
N LEU A 236 9.24 -38.34 -2.46
CA LEU A 236 8.77 -39.05 -3.66
C LEU A 236 9.47 -40.41 -3.88
N GLY A 237 10.60 -40.66 -3.22
CA GLY A 237 11.39 -41.87 -3.44
C GLY A 237 10.81 -43.11 -2.74
N GLU A 238 11.10 -44.29 -3.30
CA GLU A 238 10.68 -45.58 -2.73
C GLU A 238 11.48 -45.97 -1.47
N SER A 239 12.69 -45.44 -1.32
CA SER A 239 13.55 -45.60 -0.15
C SER A 239 13.70 -44.28 0.60
N PRO A 240 14.01 -44.28 1.91
CA PRO A 240 14.31 -43.07 2.65
C PRO A 240 15.32 -42.15 1.94
N PRO A 241 15.16 -40.81 2.04
CA PRO A 241 16.10 -39.86 1.49
C PRO A 241 17.47 -39.99 2.18
N PRO A 242 18.57 -39.68 1.48
CA PRO A 242 19.89 -39.61 2.10
C PRO A 242 19.91 -38.57 3.23
N SER A 243 20.78 -38.77 4.21
CA SER A 243 21.04 -37.77 5.25
C SER A 243 21.59 -36.49 4.62
N THR A 244 21.06 -35.35 5.05
CA THR A 244 21.38 -34.02 4.51
C THR A 244 21.58 -33.02 5.64
N THR A 245 22.04 -31.82 5.31
CA THR A 245 22.12 -30.71 6.27
C THR A 245 21.58 -29.45 5.60
N PRO A 246 20.45 -28.88 6.07
CA PRO A 246 19.57 -29.35 7.17
C PRO A 246 19.01 -30.76 6.95
N GLU A 247 18.67 -31.47 8.03
CA GLU A 247 18.11 -32.83 7.95
C GLU A 247 16.76 -32.81 7.23
N HIS A 248 16.56 -33.76 6.32
CA HIS A 248 15.33 -33.84 5.56
C HIS A 248 14.13 -34.19 6.46
N MET A 249 12.98 -33.54 6.25
CA MET A 249 11.78 -33.70 7.10
C MET A 249 11.38 -35.16 7.30
N TYR A 250 11.45 -35.97 6.24
CA TYR A 250 11.15 -37.40 6.31
C TYR A 250 11.97 -38.13 7.39
N ASN A 251 13.29 -37.92 7.42
CA ASN A 251 14.18 -38.57 8.38
C ASN A 251 13.95 -38.01 9.79
N PHE A 252 13.85 -36.69 9.91
CA PHE A 252 13.59 -36.01 11.18
C PHE A 252 12.27 -36.48 11.83
N PHE A 253 11.19 -36.59 11.07
CA PHE A 253 9.89 -37.03 11.61
C PHE A 253 9.88 -38.53 11.90
N ASN A 254 10.54 -39.36 11.10
CA ASN A 254 10.70 -40.78 11.41
C ASN A 254 11.50 -41.02 12.69
N GLU A 255 12.53 -40.22 12.96
CA GLU A 255 13.27 -40.29 14.22
C GLU A 255 12.37 -39.97 15.43
N LEU A 256 11.52 -38.95 15.30
CA LEU A 256 10.68 -38.47 16.40
C LEU A 256 9.41 -39.30 16.63
N TYR A 257 8.76 -39.74 15.56
CA TYR A 257 7.40 -40.28 15.59
C TYR A 257 7.29 -41.69 15.01
N GLY A 258 8.37 -42.25 14.47
CA GLY A 258 8.31 -43.44 13.62
C GLY A 258 7.39 -43.19 12.43
N ASP A 259 6.56 -44.16 12.09
CA ASP A 259 5.67 -44.13 10.94
C ASP A 259 4.32 -43.42 11.20
N ASN A 260 4.10 -42.90 12.42
CA ASN A 260 2.80 -42.35 12.83
C ASN A 260 2.42 -41.02 12.17
N TRP A 261 3.39 -40.30 11.59
CA TRP A 261 3.14 -39.04 10.89
C TRP A 261 2.79 -39.24 9.41
N VAL A 262 3.06 -40.43 8.87
CA VAL A 262 2.77 -40.79 7.48
C VAL A 262 1.26 -40.95 7.31
N GLN A 263 0.74 -40.50 6.17
CA GLN A 263 -0.66 -40.72 5.84
C GLN A 263 -0.82 -42.10 5.19
N TRP A 264 -1.75 -42.90 5.70
CA TRP A 264 -1.98 -44.28 5.27
C TRP A 264 -3.34 -44.40 4.57
N ASP A 265 -3.41 -45.25 3.55
CA ASP A 265 -4.68 -45.61 2.91
C ASP A 265 -5.46 -46.65 3.72
N ASP A 266 -6.62 -47.08 3.20
CA ASP A 266 -7.49 -48.06 3.84
C ASP A 266 -6.90 -49.49 3.89
N GLN A 267 -5.80 -49.72 3.17
CA GLN A 267 -5.05 -50.97 3.11
C GLN A 267 -3.81 -50.94 4.00
N GLY A 268 -3.58 -49.84 4.72
CA GLY A 268 -2.40 -49.66 5.56
C GLY A 268 -1.11 -49.52 4.74
N GLN A 269 -1.19 -49.00 3.52
CA GLN A 269 -0.03 -48.59 2.73
C GLN A 269 0.19 -47.07 2.85
N PRO A 270 1.45 -46.58 2.80
CA PRO A 270 1.70 -45.15 2.73
C PRO A 270 1.01 -44.57 1.49
N MET A 271 0.26 -43.48 1.67
CA MET A 271 -0.40 -42.82 0.55
C MET A 271 0.65 -42.33 -0.45
N GLN A 272 0.54 -42.82 -1.68
CA GLN A 272 1.41 -42.37 -2.76
C GLN A 272 1.02 -40.96 -3.21
N LEU A 273 2.03 -40.19 -3.60
CA LEU A 273 1.83 -38.90 -4.25
C LEU A 273 1.47 -39.17 -5.71
N ASN A 274 0.23 -38.81 -6.09
CA ASN A 274 -0.27 -38.89 -7.46
C ASN A 274 0.48 -37.96 -8.42
#